data_AF-A0A9E0IQ00-F1
#
_entry.id   AF-A0A9E0IQ00-F1
#
_cell.length_a   1.000
_cell.length_b   1.000
_cell.length_c   1.000
_cell.angle_alpha   90.00
_cell.angle_beta   90.00
_cell.angle_gamma   90.00
#
_symmetry.space_group_name_H-M   'P 1'
#
loop_
_entity.id
_entity.type
_entity.pdbx_description
1 polymer ?
#
loop_
_entity_poly.entity_id
_entity_poly.type
_entity_poly.pdbx_seq_one_letter_code
_entity_poly.pdbx_strand_id
1 'polypeptide(L)'
;MNTKTLSLLSLSLLSTVGCAALLKSGLVKDGTNYAENPIASGKPLELRQKGDTGIVAEPDCETWPFEDVVTVTATEAEICIEFNRHGDFEMGPRDPAESLPMRVDADGGAGPTQLEATKVRHAKISQCFNKGYGKSVNIWNTTYRGCTANAGHLTASATYLTIGDHRWSFQNKDAAAPAGATTASASPTP
;
A
#
# COMPACT_ATOMS: atom_id res chain seq x y z
N MET A 1 18.50 -68.14 26.96
CA MET A 1 17.82 -68.78 25.82
C MET A 1 16.38 -69.06 26.23
N ASN A 2 15.42 -68.36 25.63
CA ASN A 2 14.08 -68.87 25.26
C ASN A 2 13.35 -67.79 24.46
N THR A 3 12.50 -68.29 23.56
CA THR A 3 12.24 -67.76 22.23
C THR A 3 10.78 -67.37 22.07
N LYS A 4 10.53 -66.37 21.18
CA LYS A 4 9.31 -66.09 20.39
C LYS A 4 8.12 -65.51 21.18
N THR A 5 7.43 -64.46 20.68
CA THR A 5 6.48 -64.58 19.56
C THR A 5 6.18 -63.21 18.93
N LEU A 6 6.10 -63.18 17.59
CA LEU A 6 5.58 -62.08 16.75
C LEU A 6 4.06 -61.92 16.91
N SER A 7 3.54 -60.70 16.80
CA SER A 7 2.39 -60.47 15.92
C SER A 7 2.26 -59.01 15.52
N LEU A 8 2.01 -58.80 14.22
CA LEU A 8 1.84 -57.52 13.55
C LEU A 8 0.49 -56.89 13.90
N LEU A 9 0.47 -55.57 14.04
CA LEU A 9 -0.71 -54.76 13.76
C LEU A 9 -0.26 -53.46 13.10
N SER A 10 -0.32 -53.49 11.78
CA SER A 10 -0.31 -52.35 10.88
C SER A 10 -1.53 -51.48 11.13
N LEU A 11 -1.31 -50.23 11.55
CA LEU A 11 -2.30 -49.16 11.46
C LEU A 11 -1.73 -48.04 10.58
N SER A 12 -2.06 -48.10 9.30
CA SER A 12 -1.94 -47.01 8.36
C SER A 12 -3.08 -46.02 8.58
N LEU A 13 -2.76 -44.82 9.09
CA LEU A 13 -3.60 -43.65 8.87
C LEU A 13 -2.80 -42.60 8.09
N LEU A 14 -3.27 -42.36 6.86
CA LEU A 14 -2.93 -41.21 6.05
C LEU A 14 -3.35 -39.93 6.80
N SER A 15 -2.38 -39.06 7.07
CA SER A 15 -2.63 -37.64 7.39
C SER A 15 -1.81 -36.75 6.46
N THR A 16 -2.04 -36.89 5.15
CA THR A 16 -1.58 -35.94 4.14
C THR A 16 -2.58 -34.81 3.98
N VAL A 17 -2.72 -33.94 4.99
CA VAL A 17 -3.20 -32.57 4.81
C VAL A 17 -2.66 -31.75 5.98
N GLY A 18 -1.73 -30.82 5.74
CA GLY A 18 -1.30 -29.92 6.81
C GLY A 18 0.07 -29.25 6.70
N CYS A 19 0.84 -29.42 5.63
CA CYS A 19 1.95 -28.51 5.32
C CYS A 19 1.44 -27.32 4.50
N ALA A 20 0.61 -26.48 5.12
CA ALA A 20 0.17 -25.21 4.52
C ALA A 20 -0.03 -24.10 5.57
N ALA A 21 0.81 -24.08 6.62
CA ALA A 21 0.72 -23.08 7.68
C ALA A 21 2.09 -22.49 8.08
N LEU A 22 3.04 -22.42 7.14
CA LEU A 22 4.33 -21.73 7.31
C LEU A 22 4.65 -20.77 6.14
N LEU A 23 3.61 -20.12 5.61
CA LEU A 23 3.74 -18.88 4.82
C LEU A 23 3.11 -17.72 5.61
N LYS A 24 3.49 -17.58 6.88
CA LYS A 24 3.28 -16.37 7.68
C LYS A 24 4.62 -15.69 7.93
N SER A 25 5.28 -15.29 6.84
CA SER A 25 6.42 -14.36 6.89
C SER A 25 6.46 -13.49 5.63
N GLY A 26 5.29 -13.04 5.18
CA GLY A 26 5.17 -11.92 4.26
C GLY A 26 4.36 -10.86 4.98
N LEU A 27 5.02 -10.07 5.83
CA LEU A 27 4.46 -8.85 6.41
C LEU A 27 4.29 -7.82 5.28
N VAL A 28 3.32 -8.05 4.39
CA VAL A 28 2.66 -6.95 3.69
C VAL A 28 1.76 -6.34 4.75
N LYS A 29 2.15 -5.20 5.30
CA LYS A 29 1.32 -4.43 6.22
C LYS A 29 0.03 -4.07 5.46
N ASP A 30 -1.06 -4.74 5.84
CA ASP A 30 -2.40 -4.59 5.25
C ASP A 30 -2.77 -3.11 5.11
N GLY A 31 -3.04 -2.69 3.88
CA GLY A 31 -3.42 -1.31 3.56
C GLY A 31 -3.78 -1.14 2.08
N THR A 32 -4.58 -2.04 1.52
CA THR A 32 -5.12 -1.88 0.16
C THR A 32 -6.15 -0.75 0.16
N ASN A 33 -5.87 0.33 -0.56
CA ASN A 33 -6.79 1.46 -0.73
C ASN A 33 -7.63 1.26 -1.99
N TYR A 34 -8.94 1.44 -1.91
CA TYR A 34 -9.80 1.34 -3.08
C TYR A 34 -10.03 2.72 -3.71
N ALA A 35 -9.85 2.82 -5.02
CA ALA A 35 -10.07 4.05 -5.76
C ALA A 35 -10.51 3.77 -7.20
N GLU A 36 -10.95 4.81 -7.92
CA GLU A 36 -11.10 4.72 -9.38
C GLU A 36 -9.71 4.78 -10.03
N ASN A 37 -9.49 4.06 -11.13
CA ASN A 37 -8.23 4.16 -11.88
C ASN A 37 -8.02 5.61 -12.36
N PRO A 38 -6.88 6.26 -12.08
CA PRO A 38 -6.67 7.67 -12.39
C PRO A 38 -6.59 7.94 -13.90
N ILE A 39 -6.13 6.97 -14.69
CA ILE A 39 -6.12 7.07 -16.16
C ILE A 39 -7.55 7.04 -16.71
N ALA A 40 -8.39 6.16 -16.17
CA ALA A 40 -9.78 6.01 -16.62
C ALA A 40 -10.70 7.13 -16.13
N SER A 41 -10.49 7.61 -14.89
CA SER A 41 -11.36 8.59 -14.24
C SER A 41 -10.89 10.04 -14.38
N GLY A 42 -9.61 10.27 -14.73
CA GLY A 42 -8.98 11.59 -14.71
C GLY A 42 -8.83 12.20 -13.31
N LYS A 43 -9.11 11.44 -12.24
CA LYS A 43 -9.04 11.91 -10.86
C LYS A 43 -7.73 11.47 -10.20
N PRO A 44 -7.11 12.31 -9.36
CA PRO A 44 -5.96 11.89 -8.57
C PRO A 44 -6.34 10.80 -7.57
N LEU A 45 -5.38 9.94 -7.26
CA LEU A 45 -5.43 9.07 -6.09
C LEU A 45 -4.92 9.85 -4.89
N GLU A 46 -5.56 9.64 -3.75
CA GLU A 46 -5.14 10.22 -2.48
C GLU A 46 -5.15 9.14 -1.40
N LEU A 47 -4.12 9.14 -0.57
CA LEU A 47 -4.02 8.33 0.62
C LEU A 47 -3.65 9.23 1.79
N ARG A 48 -4.48 9.20 2.84
CA ARG A 48 -4.24 9.88 4.11
C ARG A 48 -3.99 8.84 5.18
N GLN A 49 -2.93 9.01 5.94
CA GLN A 49 -2.61 8.13 7.07
C GLN A 49 -2.12 8.95 8.25
N LYS A 50 -2.26 8.40 9.45
CA LYS A 50 -1.71 9.04 10.66
C LYS A 50 -0.20 9.22 10.48
N GLY A 51 0.29 10.44 10.68
CA GLY A 51 1.71 10.76 10.58
C GLY A 51 2.53 9.97 11.59
N ASP A 52 3.60 9.34 11.11
CA ASP A 52 4.50 8.58 11.96
C ASP A 52 5.49 9.51 12.67
N THR A 53 5.08 9.97 13.85
CA THR A 53 5.93 10.78 14.74
C THR A 53 6.70 9.94 15.75
N GLY A 54 6.60 8.60 15.68
CA GLY A 54 7.41 7.56 16.34
C GLY A 54 7.43 7.52 17.88
N ILE A 55 7.51 8.68 18.54
CA ILE A 55 8.03 8.82 19.90
C ILE A 55 7.33 9.91 20.72
N VAL A 56 6.39 10.66 20.15
CA VAL A 56 5.62 11.69 20.85
C VAL A 56 4.15 11.32 20.96
N ALA A 57 3.52 11.69 22.08
CA ALA A 57 2.09 11.48 22.31
C ALA A 57 1.32 12.78 22.03
N GLU A 58 0.05 12.63 21.61
CA GLU A 58 -0.85 13.75 21.30
C GLU A 58 -0.89 14.86 22.35
N PRO A 59 -1.01 14.59 23.67
CA PRO A 59 -1.10 15.65 24.67
C PRO A 59 0.19 16.44 24.85
N ASP A 60 1.30 15.93 24.32
CA ASP A 60 2.61 16.53 24.45
C ASP A 60 2.94 17.46 23.27
N CYS A 61 2.04 17.60 22.31
CA CYS A 61 2.23 18.40 21.10
C CYS A 61 1.42 19.70 21.12
N GLU A 62 1.99 20.77 20.57
CA GLU A 62 1.28 22.05 20.37
C GLU A 62 0.16 21.94 19.33
N THR A 63 0.36 21.12 18.29
CA THR A 63 -0.61 20.84 17.23
C THR A 63 -0.75 19.34 17.04
N TRP A 64 -1.98 18.89 16.83
CA TRP A 64 -2.35 17.50 16.56
C TRP A 64 -3.74 17.46 15.90
N PRO A 65 -4.09 16.46 15.06
CA PRO A 65 -3.28 15.35 14.56
C PRO A 65 -2.30 15.73 13.45
N PHE A 66 -1.27 14.90 13.28
CA PHE A 66 -0.43 14.90 12.08
C PHE A 66 -0.94 13.86 11.10
N GLU A 67 -1.04 14.24 9.83
CA GLU A 67 -1.56 13.38 8.78
C GLU A 67 -0.62 13.39 7.57
N ASP A 68 -0.06 12.23 7.24
CA ASP A 68 0.73 12.07 6.03
C ASP A 68 -0.21 11.88 4.84
N VAL A 69 0.12 12.55 3.74
CA VAL A 69 -0.72 12.55 2.53
C VAL A 69 0.13 12.14 1.34
N VAL A 70 -0.34 11.14 0.60
CA VAL A 70 0.20 10.73 -0.69
C VAL A 70 -0.83 11.07 -1.76
N THR A 71 -0.43 11.87 -2.74
CA THR A 71 -1.26 12.17 -3.90
C THR A 71 -0.57 11.64 -5.14
N VAL A 72 -1.31 10.92 -5.98
CA VAL A 72 -0.80 10.41 -7.26
C VAL A 72 -1.70 10.92 -8.38
N THR A 73 -1.12 11.61 -9.35
CA THR A 73 -1.78 11.97 -10.60
C THR A 73 -1.17 11.16 -11.72
N ALA A 74 -1.99 10.56 -12.58
CA ALA A 74 -1.51 9.81 -13.71
C ALA A 74 -2.26 10.20 -14.98
N THR A 75 -1.53 10.26 -16.09
CA THR A 75 -2.04 10.47 -17.44
C THR A 75 -1.42 9.42 -18.37
N GLU A 76 -1.82 9.41 -19.64
CA GLU A 76 -1.15 8.56 -20.64
C GLU A 76 0.34 8.91 -20.82
N ALA A 77 0.75 10.15 -20.49
CA ALA A 77 2.13 10.61 -20.64
C ALA A 77 3.00 10.33 -19.41
N GLU A 78 2.47 10.58 -18.20
CA GLU A 78 3.27 10.59 -16.97
C GLU A 78 2.50 10.11 -15.74
N ILE A 79 3.25 9.65 -14.74
CA ILE A 79 2.80 9.35 -13.40
C ILE A 79 3.58 10.26 -12.45
N CYS A 80 2.87 11.15 -11.76
CA CYS A 80 3.43 12.08 -10.81
C CYS A 80 2.93 11.79 -9.40
N ILE A 81 3.78 12.08 -8.42
CA ILE A 81 3.45 11.95 -7.01
C ILE A 81 3.77 13.23 -6.24
N GLU A 82 2.99 13.46 -5.21
CA GLU A 82 3.31 14.34 -4.11
C GLU A 82 3.19 13.56 -2.81
N PHE A 83 4.22 13.64 -1.97
CA PHE A 83 4.28 12.97 -0.68
C PHE A 83 4.56 13.97 0.42
N ASN A 84 3.60 14.17 1.31
CA ASN A 84 3.70 15.01 2.50
C ASN A 84 3.87 14.11 3.72
N ARG A 85 5.03 14.20 4.38
CA ARG A 85 5.39 13.37 5.53
C ARG A 85 5.77 14.20 6.74
N HIS A 86 5.19 13.84 7.88
CA HIS A 86 5.52 14.36 9.19
C HIS A 86 6.58 13.49 9.87
N GLY A 87 7.47 14.12 10.64
CA GLY A 87 8.46 13.40 11.45
C GLY A 87 9.22 14.32 12.38
N ASP A 88 9.85 13.73 13.41
CA ASP A 88 10.82 14.40 14.26
C ASP A 88 12.23 14.19 13.69
N PHE A 89 12.86 15.25 13.18
CA PHE A 89 14.17 15.14 12.51
C PHE A 89 15.35 15.57 13.41
N GLU A 90 15.11 15.82 14.71
CA GLU A 90 16.10 16.42 15.62
C GLU A 90 16.87 15.42 16.49
N MET A 91 16.60 14.12 16.42
CA MET A 91 17.38 13.10 17.14
C MET A 91 18.37 12.31 16.27
N GLY A 92 18.82 12.94 15.17
CA GLY A 92 20.00 12.59 14.38
C GLY A 92 19.95 11.27 13.57
N PRO A 93 20.85 11.08 12.59
CA PRO A 93 21.32 12.06 11.65
C PRO A 93 20.29 12.27 10.52
N ARG A 94 20.44 13.42 9.87
CA ARG A 94 19.91 13.79 8.55
C ARG A 94 18.55 14.44 8.59
N ASP A 95 18.59 15.74 8.26
CA ASP A 95 17.59 16.33 7.39
C ASP A 95 17.02 15.28 6.43
N PRO A 96 15.71 15.31 6.15
CA PRO A 96 15.12 14.41 5.18
C PRO A 96 15.96 14.39 3.90
N ALA A 97 16.11 13.19 3.32
CA ALA A 97 16.87 13.00 2.10
C ALA A 97 16.46 14.04 1.04
N GLU A 98 17.40 14.52 0.23
CA GLU A 98 17.07 15.45 -0.85
C GLU A 98 16.15 14.80 -1.89
N SER A 99 16.19 13.47 -1.99
CA SER A 99 15.34 12.71 -2.87
C SER A 99 15.02 11.32 -2.32
N LEU A 100 13.90 10.76 -2.77
CA LEU A 100 13.41 9.43 -2.41
C LEU A 100 13.18 8.63 -3.70
N PRO A 101 13.95 7.57 -3.95
CA PRO A 101 13.65 6.64 -5.03
C PRO A 101 12.41 5.82 -4.65
N MET A 102 11.46 5.76 -5.57
CA MET A 102 10.22 5.01 -5.42
C MET A 102 10.04 4.07 -6.61
N ARG A 103 9.66 2.83 -6.31
CA ARG A 103 9.24 1.87 -7.34
C ARG A 103 7.76 2.07 -7.63
N VAL A 104 7.44 2.24 -8.90
CA VAL A 104 6.07 2.28 -9.42
C VAL A 104 5.78 0.93 -10.10
N ASP A 105 4.68 0.29 -9.75
CA ASP A 105 4.30 -1.02 -10.28
C ASP A 105 2.78 -1.11 -10.46
N ALA A 106 2.32 -1.59 -11.61
CA ALA A 106 0.91 -1.77 -11.91
C ALA A 106 0.73 -3.02 -12.77
N ASP A 107 -0.41 -3.69 -12.64
CA ASP A 107 -0.71 -4.84 -13.48
C ASP A 107 -1.17 -4.46 -14.88
N GLY A 108 -0.93 -5.38 -15.82
CA GLY A 108 -1.30 -5.19 -17.22
C GLY A 108 -0.47 -4.12 -17.94
N GLY A 109 0.58 -3.59 -17.31
CA GLY A 109 1.47 -2.59 -17.89
C GLY A 109 2.84 -3.12 -18.33
N ALA A 110 3.72 -2.19 -18.71
CA ALA A 110 5.09 -2.45 -19.18
C ALA A 110 6.08 -2.95 -18.10
N GLY A 111 5.59 -3.32 -16.91
CA GLY A 111 6.39 -3.71 -15.75
C GLY A 111 6.72 -2.56 -14.81
N PRO A 112 7.55 -2.78 -13.79
CA PRO A 112 7.89 -1.75 -12.81
C PRO A 112 8.81 -0.67 -13.39
N THR A 113 8.67 0.56 -12.91
CA THR A 113 9.56 1.67 -13.23
C THR A 113 10.03 2.39 -11.97
N GLN A 114 11.09 3.19 -12.09
CA GLN A 114 11.59 4.03 -11.02
C GLN A 114 11.05 5.46 -11.18
N LEU A 115 10.72 6.05 -10.05
CA LEU A 115 10.37 7.46 -9.91
C LEU A 115 11.28 8.05 -8.84
N GLU A 116 11.90 9.19 -9.12
CA GLU A 116 12.67 9.93 -8.12
C GLU A 116 11.84 11.11 -7.61
N ALA A 117 11.48 11.09 -6.32
CA ALA A 117 10.74 12.18 -5.70
C ALA A 117 11.72 13.12 -4.99
N THR A 118 11.81 14.37 -5.44
CA THR A 118 12.72 15.36 -4.88
C THR A 118 12.03 16.15 -3.77
N LYS A 119 12.76 16.45 -2.70
CA LYS A 119 12.31 17.31 -1.60
C LYS A 119 12.08 18.72 -2.13
N VAL A 120 10.85 19.20 -2.03
CA VAL A 120 10.47 20.57 -2.45
C VAL A 120 10.18 21.49 -1.29
N ARG A 121 9.89 20.93 -0.11
CA ARG A 121 9.63 21.70 1.11
C ARG A 121 10.06 20.91 2.34
N HIS A 122 10.62 21.61 3.31
CA HIS A 122 10.85 21.12 4.67
C HIS A 122 10.60 22.26 5.64
N ALA A 123 9.59 22.12 6.51
CA ALA A 123 9.17 23.18 7.41
C ALA A 123 8.76 22.64 8.77
N LYS A 124 9.17 23.34 9.85
CA LYS A 124 8.68 23.06 11.20
C LYS A 124 7.18 23.40 11.23
N ILE A 125 6.38 22.46 11.76
CA ILE A 125 4.92 22.63 11.87
C ILE A 125 4.40 22.56 13.31
N SER A 126 5.16 21.97 14.23
CA SER A 126 4.78 21.89 15.64
C SER A 126 6.03 21.70 16.49
N GLN A 127 5.93 21.96 17.79
CA GLN A 127 6.81 21.41 18.79
C GLN A 127 6.05 20.39 19.64
N CYS A 128 6.74 19.34 20.11
CA CYS A 128 6.20 18.36 21.03
C CYS A 128 7.20 18.08 22.17
N PHE A 129 6.73 17.70 23.35
CA PHE A 129 7.55 17.27 24.46
C PHE A 129 7.72 15.74 24.44
N ASN A 130 8.92 15.26 24.21
CA ASN A 130 9.20 13.85 24.27
C ASN A 130 9.55 13.43 25.72
N LYS A 131 8.58 12.79 26.39
CA LYS A 131 8.75 12.28 27.76
C LYS A 131 9.84 11.20 27.87
N GLY A 132 10.03 10.38 26.84
CA GLY A 132 11.07 9.33 26.83
C GLY A 132 12.49 9.90 26.91
N TYR A 133 12.71 11.10 26.38
CA TYR A 133 14.01 11.79 26.39
C TYR A 133 14.04 13.04 27.28
N GLY A 134 12.92 13.37 27.94
CA GLY A 134 12.80 14.54 28.80
C GLY A 134 13.06 15.88 28.12
N LYS A 135 12.79 16.00 26.81
CA LYS A 135 13.09 17.23 26.03
C LYS A 135 12.04 17.52 24.97
N SER A 136 11.95 18.80 24.58
CA SER A 136 11.17 19.20 23.41
C SER A 136 11.85 18.78 22.12
N VAL A 137 11.05 18.37 21.14
CA VAL A 137 11.44 18.02 19.78
C VAL A 137 10.56 18.79 18.80
N ASN A 138 11.13 19.25 17.69
CA ASN A 138 10.37 19.86 16.62
C ASN A 138 9.82 18.79 15.67
N ILE A 139 8.54 18.93 15.30
CA ILE A 139 7.90 18.14 14.26
C ILE A 139 7.93 18.94 12.97
N TRP A 140 8.40 18.29 11.91
CA TRP A 140 8.54 18.89 10.59
C TRP A 140 7.62 18.21 9.60
N ASN A 141 7.11 18.99 8.65
CA ASN A 141 6.47 18.49 7.45
C ASN A 141 7.46 18.60 6.29
N THR A 142 7.66 17.49 5.59
CA THR A 142 8.49 17.41 4.39
C THR A 142 7.65 17.01 3.20
N THR A 143 7.69 17.82 2.15
CA THR A 143 7.01 17.56 0.89
C THR A 143 8.03 17.09 -0.14
N TYR A 144 7.75 15.97 -0.79
CA TYR A 144 8.46 15.46 -1.95
C TYR A 144 7.56 15.47 -3.17
N ARG A 145 8.14 15.72 -4.35
CA ARG A 145 7.45 15.65 -5.63
C ARG A 145 8.33 14.99 -6.68
N GLY A 146 7.73 14.18 -7.55
CA GLY A 146 8.44 13.55 -8.66
C GLY A 146 7.47 13.06 -9.72
N CYS A 147 7.97 12.94 -10.95
CA CYS A 147 7.23 12.39 -12.07
C CYS A 147 8.12 11.40 -12.81
N THR A 148 7.50 10.37 -13.38
CA THR A 148 8.13 9.44 -14.32
C THR A 148 7.23 9.28 -15.53
N ALA A 149 7.80 8.91 -16.67
CA ALA A 149 7.01 8.64 -17.87
C ALA A 149 6.08 7.44 -17.59
N ASN A 150 4.81 7.54 -18.01
CA ASN A 150 3.89 6.43 -17.85
C ASN A 150 4.30 5.29 -18.79
N ALA A 151 4.61 5.56 -20.07
CA ALA A 151 5.14 4.55 -21.01
C ALA A 151 4.37 3.20 -21.04
N GLY A 152 3.07 3.23 -20.73
CA GLY A 152 2.23 2.03 -20.62
C GLY A 152 2.40 1.24 -19.31
N HIS A 153 3.07 1.78 -18.29
CA HIS A 153 3.18 1.19 -16.95
C HIS A 153 1.81 1.12 -16.26
N LEU A 154 1.02 2.20 -16.31
CA LEU A 154 -0.35 2.27 -15.82
C LEU A 154 -1.30 2.50 -16.99
N THR A 155 -2.24 1.58 -17.19
CA THR A 155 -3.25 1.65 -18.25
C THR A 155 -4.65 1.84 -17.65
N ALA A 156 -5.63 2.23 -18.47
CA ALA A 156 -7.02 2.37 -18.03
C ALA A 156 -7.64 1.05 -17.52
N SER A 157 -7.12 -0.10 -17.97
CA SER A 157 -7.58 -1.44 -17.57
C SER A 157 -6.84 -2.03 -16.38
N ALA A 158 -5.79 -1.36 -15.87
CA ALA A 158 -5.06 -1.81 -14.70
C ALA A 158 -6.02 -1.97 -13.51
N THR A 159 -5.78 -2.97 -12.67
CA THR A 159 -6.57 -3.27 -11.47
C THR A 159 -5.87 -2.85 -10.19
N TYR A 160 -4.58 -2.51 -10.24
CA TYR A 160 -3.90 -1.85 -9.13
C TYR A 160 -2.77 -0.93 -9.58
N LEU A 161 -2.34 -0.09 -8.64
CA LEU A 161 -1.10 0.66 -8.69
C LEU A 161 -0.40 0.57 -7.32
N THR A 162 0.91 0.35 -7.34
CA THR A 162 1.78 0.40 -6.18
C THR A 162 2.83 1.48 -6.41
N ILE A 163 3.04 2.35 -5.43
CA ILE A 163 4.14 3.32 -5.41
C ILE A 163 4.82 3.24 -4.04
N GLY A 164 6.09 2.82 -4.03
CA GLY A 164 6.80 2.52 -2.80
C GLY A 164 6.05 1.46 -2.00
N ASP A 165 5.66 1.80 -0.78
CA ASP A 165 4.91 0.91 0.12
C ASP A 165 3.37 1.09 0.02
N HIS A 166 2.89 2.00 -0.83
CA HIS A 166 1.48 2.33 -0.95
C HIS A 166 0.84 1.59 -2.12
N ARG A 167 -0.33 0.96 -1.88
CA ARG A 167 -1.09 0.25 -2.90
C ARG A 167 -2.52 0.79 -3.01
N TRP A 168 -2.95 1.01 -4.24
CA TRP A 168 -4.33 1.25 -4.63
C TRP A 168 -4.84 0.09 -5.48
N SER A 169 -5.99 -0.47 -5.14
CA SER A 169 -6.74 -1.38 -5.99
C SER A 169 -7.87 -0.62 -6.66
N PHE A 170 -7.96 -0.79 -7.97
CA PHE A 170 -8.99 -0.18 -8.78
C PHE A 170 -10.17 -1.13 -8.90
N GLN A 171 -11.36 -0.64 -8.53
CA GLN A 171 -12.57 -1.35 -8.88
C GLN A 171 -12.84 -1.09 -10.36
N ASN A 172 -12.62 -2.10 -11.21
CA ASN A 172 -13.08 -2.04 -12.59
C ASN A 172 -14.62 -1.92 -12.55
N LYS A 173 -15.13 -0.76 -12.97
CA LYS A 173 -16.59 -0.54 -13.12
C LYS A 173 -17.25 -1.53 -14.09
N ASP A 174 -16.46 -2.32 -14.83
CA ASP A 174 -16.92 -3.33 -15.78
C ASP A 174 -17.21 -4.70 -15.15
N ALA A 175 -17.11 -4.87 -13.82
CA ALA A 175 -17.74 -6.00 -13.12
C ALA A 175 -19.24 -5.76 -12.85
N ALA A 176 -19.90 -4.91 -13.65
CA ALA A 176 -21.35 -4.94 -13.76
C ALA A 176 -21.76 -6.33 -14.26
N ALA A 177 -22.47 -7.08 -13.43
CA ALA A 177 -23.02 -8.39 -13.77
C ALA A 177 -23.69 -8.36 -15.17
N PRO A 178 -23.58 -9.43 -15.97
CA PRO A 178 -24.20 -9.44 -17.29
C PRO A 178 -25.70 -9.18 -17.15
N ALA A 179 -26.13 -8.00 -17.61
CA ALA A 179 -27.54 -7.69 -17.79
C ALA A 179 -28.04 -8.55 -18.96
N GLY A 180 -28.87 -9.55 -18.65
CA GLY A 180 -29.66 -10.26 -19.65
C GLY A 180 -29.47 -11.77 -19.67
N ALA A 181 -30.19 -12.46 -18.80
CA ALA A 181 -30.75 -13.77 -19.12
C ALA A 181 -32.26 -13.69 -18.90
N THR A 182 -32.95 -12.96 -19.76
CA THR A 182 -34.40 -13.09 -19.89
C THR A 182 -34.65 -14.46 -20.52
N THR A 183 -34.91 -15.46 -19.70
CA THR A 183 -35.43 -16.75 -20.16
C THR A 183 -36.80 -16.49 -20.77
N ALA A 184 -36.87 -16.44 -22.10
CA ALA A 184 -38.14 -16.55 -22.82
C ALA A 184 -38.68 -17.96 -22.60
N SER A 185 -39.67 -18.09 -21.73
CA SER A 185 -40.44 -19.32 -21.55
C SER A 185 -41.39 -19.45 -22.73
N ALA A 186 -41.02 -20.26 -23.73
CA ALA A 186 -41.96 -20.70 -24.75
C ALA A 186 -42.91 -21.74 -24.13
N SER A 187 -44.18 -21.39 -23.99
CA SER A 187 -45.25 -22.34 -23.67
C SER A 187 -45.51 -23.26 -24.88
N PRO A 188 -45.54 -24.60 -24.70
CA PRO A 188 -46.03 -25.47 -25.75
C PRO A 188 -47.57 -25.40 -25.81
N THR A 189 -48.10 -25.14 -26.99
CA THR A 189 -49.54 -25.26 -27.28
C THR A 189 -49.88 -26.74 -27.53
N PRO A 190 -50.99 -27.26 -26.98
CA PRO A 190 -51.48 -28.62 -27.26
C PRO A 190 -52.07 -28.76 -28.68
#